data_AF-A0A7S3FUN3-F1
#
_entry.id   AF-A0A7S3FUN3-F1
#
_cell.length_a   1.000
_cell.length_b   1.000
_cell.length_c   1.000
_cell.angle_alpha   90.00
_cell.angle_beta   90.00
_cell.angle_gamma   90.00
#
_symmetry.space_group_name_H-M   'P 1'
#
loop_
_entity.id
_entity.type
_entity.pdbx_description
1 polymer ?
#
loop_
_entity_poly.entity_id
_entity_poly.type
_entity_poly.pdbx_seq_one_letter_code
_entity_poly.pdbx_strand_id
1 'polypeptide(L)'
;MQRGTNEEAVEEIRDQMVKSMRNGKLMVINLQNAKPDFKTTFNLEIFPTDRIFNFGIIKDHVENKKLLKDDENFNMLGDKGLFYMNEEFRLCILAKYKNEEDCKQLLDCIPDSENFLKFIVE
;
A
#
# COMPACT_ATOMS: atom_id res chain seq x y z
N MET A 1 -10.76 22.12 4.85
CA MET A 1 -10.32 20.72 4.88
C MET A 1 -9.13 20.68 5.82
N GLN A 2 -9.31 20.15 7.02
CA GLN A 2 -8.22 20.04 7.99
C GLN A 2 -7.23 19.02 7.42
N ARG A 3 -5.98 19.43 7.16
CA ARG A 3 -4.95 18.51 6.68
C ARG A 3 -4.61 17.59 7.83
N GLY A 4 -4.90 16.30 7.69
CA GLY A 4 -4.49 15.30 8.66
C GLY A 4 -2.96 15.17 8.71
N THR A 5 -2.44 14.61 9.79
CA THR A 5 -1.00 14.32 9.93
C THR A 5 -0.59 13.21 8.95
N ASN A 6 0.72 13.02 8.72
CA ASN A 6 1.21 11.91 7.91
C ASN A 6 0.75 10.55 8.48
N GLU A 7 0.71 10.42 9.82
CA GLU A 7 0.23 9.22 10.50
C GLU A 7 -1.25 8.93 10.19
N GLU A 8 -2.11 9.96 10.21
CA GLU A 8 -3.53 9.80 9.87
C GLU A 8 -3.73 9.38 8.42
N ALA A 9 -2.97 9.97 7.49
CA ALA A 9 -3.02 9.60 6.08
C ALA A 9 -2.56 8.15 5.85
N VAL A 10 -1.48 7.75 6.54
CA VAL A 10 -0.94 6.39 6.46
C VAL A 10 -1.92 5.36 7.05
N GLU A 11 -2.55 5.69 8.17
CA GLU A 11 -3.56 4.84 8.80
C GLU A 11 -4.78 4.64 7.89
N GLU A 12 -5.24 5.70 7.20
CA GLU A 12 -6.33 5.58 6.22
C GLU A 12 -5.93 4.65 5.05
N ILE A 13 -4.70 4.77 4.55
CA ILE A 13 -4.17 3.88 3.51
C ILE A 13 -4.12 2.43 4.04
N ARG A 14 -3.60 2.20 5.23
CA ARG A 14 -3.51 0.87 5.87
C ARG A 14 -4.88 0.22 6.04
N ASP A 15 -5.86 0.94 6.58
CA ASP A 15 -7.23 0.46 6.77
C ASP A 15 -7.87 0.04 5.43
N GLN A 16 -7.76 0.88 4.40
CA GLN A 16 -8.25 0.55 3.06
C GLN A 16 -7.52 -0.65 2.45
N MET A 17 -6.23 -0.78 2.72
CA MET A 17 -5.43 -1.92 2.28
C MET A 17 -5.92 -3.22 2.91
N VAL A 18 -6.09 -3.27 4.23
CA VAL A 18 -6.58 -4.46 4.95
C VAL A 18 -7.96 -4.87 4.43
N LYS A 19 -8.86 -3.91 4.22
CA LYS A 19 -10.19 -4.17 3.63
C LYS A 19 -10.09 -4.71 2.20
N SER A 20 -9.19 -4.17 1.38
CA SER A 20 -9.00 -4.60 -0.01
C SER A 20 -8.36 -5.98 -0.09
N MET A 21 -7.36 -6.24 0.75
CA MET A 21 -6.70 -7.55 0.91
C MET A 21 -7.70 -8.64 1.24
N ARG A 22 -8.58 -8.40 2.23
CA ARG A 22 -9.58 -9.37 2.64
C ARG A 22 -10.54 -9.72 1.50
N ASN A 23 -10.93 -8.73 0.70
CA ASN A 23 -11.92 -8.86 -0.36
C ASN A 23 -11.32 -9.19 -1.75
N GLY A 24 -10.00 -9.30 -1.88
CA GLY A 24 -9.34 -9.54 -3.17
C GLY A 24 -9.46 -8.38 -4.16
N LYS A 25 -9.67 -7.15 -3.67
CA LYS A 25 -9.88 -5.98 -4.53
C LYS A 25 -8.56 -5.35 -4.94
N LEU A 26 -8.54 -4.73 -6.12
CA LEU A 26 -7.46 -3.82 -6.50
C LEU A 26 -7.54 -2.56 -5.64
N MET A 27 -6.49 -2.30 -4.87
CA MET A 27 -6.28 -1.01 -4.21
C MET A 27 -5.46 -0.09 -5.10
N VAL A 28 -5.91 1.15 -5.28
CA VAL A 28 -5.20 2.17 -6.05
C VAL A 28 -4.79 3.32 -5.13
N ILE A 29 -3.49 3.53 -4.97
CA ILE A 29 -2.93 4.72 -4.33
C ILE A 29 -2.74 5.77 -5.41
N ASN A 30 -3.62 6.76 -5.44
CA ASN A 30 -3.59 7.83 -6.43
C ASN A 30 -2.78 9.03 -5.92
N LEU A 31 -1.56 9.18 -6.44
CA LEU A 31 -0.64 10.24 -6.07
C LEU A 31 -0.87 11.53 -6.86
N GLN A 32 -1.63 11.49 -7.96
CA GLN A 32 -1.74 12.61 -8.90
C GLN A 32 -0.34 13.16 -9.25
N ASN A 33 -0.03 14.41 -8.90
CA ASN A 33 1.28 15.04 -9.12
C ASN A 33 2.17 15.06 -7.86
N ALA A 34 1.75 14.40 -6.77
CA ALA A 34 2.52 14.33 -5.54
C ALA A 34 3.60 13.25 -5.63
N LYS A 35 4.71 13.46 -4.92
CA LYS A 35 5.81 12.50 -4.80
C LYS A 35 6.09 12.23 -3.31
N PRO A 36 5.16 11.60 -2.58
CA PRO A 36 5.40 11.27 -1.18
C PRO A 36 6.61 10.33 -1.08
N ASP A 37 7.48 10.59 -0.12
CA ASP A 37 8.61 9.73 0.18
C ASP A 37 8.13 8.51 0.98
N PHE A 38 7.87 7.41 0.28
CA PHE A 38 7.54 6.13 0.89
C PHE A 38 8.77 5.38 1.42
N LYS A 39 9.99 5.86 1.24
CA LYS A 39 11.17 5.21 1.83
C LYS A 39 11.43 5.68 3.25
N THR A 40 11.14 6.95 3.53
CA THR A 40 11.39 7.55 4.85
C THR A 40 10.13 8.09 5.50
N THR A 41 9.49 9.09 4.90
CA THR A 41 8.46 9.90 5.57
C THR A 41 7.17 9.13 5.84
N PHE A 42 6.78 8.27 4.89
CA PHE A 42 5.59 7.44 4.98
C PHE A 42 5.91 5.98 5.36
N ASN A 43 7.18 5.66 5.63
CA ASN A 43 7.59 4.34 6.11
C ASN A 43 7.48 4.30 7.64
N LEU A 44 6.26 4.04 8.12
CA LEU A 44 5.92 4.07 9.55
C LEU A 44 5.63 2.66 10.06
N GLU A 45 5.69 2.45 11.37
CA GLU A 45 5.45 1.15 11.98
C GLU A 45 4.06 0.56 11.63
N ILE A 46 3.04 1.42 11.52
CA ILE A 46 1.68 1.04 11.15
C ILE A 46 1.53 0.67 9.65
N PHE A 47 2.47 1.11 8.81
CA PHE A 47 2.48 0.88 7.37
C PHE A 47 3.93 0.86 6.86
N PRO A 48 4.66 -0.25 7.13
CA PRO A 48 6.02 -0.43 6.68
C PRO A 48 6.04 -0.63 5.17
N THR A 49 6.21 0.47 4.44
CA THR A 49 6.14 0.55 2.97
C THR A 49 7.20 -0.31 2.28
N ASP A 50 8.36 -0.46 2.91
CA ASP A 50 9.44 -1.34 2.49
C ASP A 50 9.01 -2.82 2.43
N ARG A 51 8.14 -3.24 3.36
CA ARG A 51 7.57 -4.59 3.36
C ARG A 51 6.30 -4.68 2.53
N ILE A 52 5.48 -3.64 2.57
CA ILE A 52 4.16 -3.63 1.91
C ILE A 52 4.28 -3.60 0.38
N PHE A 53 5.23 -2.83 -0.15
CA PHE A 53 5.44 -2.76 -1.59
C PHE A 53 6.21 -3.96 -2.13
N ASN A 54 6.77 -4.78 -1.25
CA ASN A 54 7.33 -6.07 -1.59
C ASN A 54 6.24 -7.17 -1.58
N PHE A 55 5.66 -7.45 -2.75
CA PHE A 55 4.61 -8.47 -2.87
C PHE A 55 5.05 -9.88 -2.47
N GLY A 56 6.36 -10.18 -2.49
CA GLY A 56 6.89 -11.46 -2.03
C GLY A 56 6.80 -11.59 -0.51
N ILE A 57 7.04 -10.49 0.21
CA ILE A 57 6.98 -10.43 1.68
C ILE A 57 5.53 -10.41 2.15
N ILE A 58 4.69 -9.52 1.61
CA ILE A 58 3.32 -9.33 2.13
C ILE A 58 2.37 -10.49 1.83
N LYS A 59 2.72 -11.36 0.88
CA LYS A 59 2.00 -12.63 0.67
C LYS A 59 2.19 -13.61 1.81
N ASP A 60 3.26 -13.46 2.60
CA ASP A 60 3.45 -14.25 3.80
C ASP A 60 2.37 -13.91 4.84
N HIS A 61 1.78 -14.96 5.41
CA HIS A 61 0.69 -14.85 6.37
C HIS A 61 1.10 -14.23 7.69
N VAL A 62 2.35 -14.41 8.11
CA VAL A 62 2.88 -13.81 9.34
C VAL A 62 3.08 -12.32 9.12
N GLU A 63 3.60 -11.92 7.96
CA GLU A 63 3.81 -10.51 7.64
C GLU A 63 2.50 -9.74 7.43
N ASN A 64 1.52 -10.28 6.69
CA ASN A 64 0.25 -9.56 6.51
C ASN A 64 -0.53 -9.39 7.82
N LYS A 65 -0.41 -10.33 8.77
CA LYS A 65 -1.05 -10.24 10.08
C LYS A 65 -0.49 -9.11 10.94
N LYS A 66 0.77 -8.71 10.74
CA LYS A 66 1.37 -7.57 11.48
C LYS A 66 0.74 -6.23 11.11
N LEU A 67 0.02 -6.15 9.98
CA LEU A 67 -0.69 -4.94 9.54
C LEU A 67 -2.07 -4.80 10.18
N LEU A 68 -2.57 -5.84 10.83
CA LEU A 68 -3.90 -5.89 11.40
C LEU A 68 -3.88 -5.30 12.80
N LYS A 69 -4.91 -4.50 13.09
CA LYS A 69 -5.33 -4.21 14.45
C LYS A 69 -6.08 -5.42 15.03
N ASP A 70 -6.20 -5.46 16.35
CA ASP A 70 -6.83 -6.57 17.08
C ASP A 70 -8.28 -6.85 16.61
N ASP A 71 -8.99 -5.81 16.18
CA ASP A 71 -10.37 -5.87 15.69
C ASP A 71 -10.50 -6.16 14.18
N GLU A 72 -9.39 -6.23 13.44
CA GLU A 72 -9.36 -6.47 11.99
C GLU A 72 -9.03 -7.91 11.62
N ASN A 73 -8.64 -8.73 12.59
CA ASN A 73 -8.31 -10.12 12.39
C ASN A 73 -9.57 -10.98 12.23
N PHE A 74 -10.21 -10.88 11.06
CA PHE A 74 -11.36 -11.69 10.67
C PHE A 74 -11.38 -11.95 9.16
N ASN A 75 -12.03 -13.06 8.76
CA ASN A 75 -12.18 -13.44 7.36
C ASN A 75 -13.35 -12.72 6.66
N MET A 76 -13.64 -13.02 5.39
CA MET A 76 -14.78 -12.42 4.68
C MET A 76 -16.16 -12.75 5.28
N LEU A 77 -16.28 -13.85 6.02
CA LEU A 77 -17.53 -14.28 6.68
C LEU A 77 -17.71 -13.64 8.07
N GLY A 78 -16.69 -12.95 8.59
CA GLY A 78 -16.69 -12.37 9.93
C GLY A 78 -16.11 -13.28 11.02
N ASP A 79 -15.57 -14.45 10.67
CA ASP A 79 -14.94 -15.34 11.64
C ASP A 79 -13.62 -14.74 12.14
N LYS A 80 -13.51 -14.58 13.46
CA LYS A 80 -12.35 -13.98 14.12
C LYS A 80 -11.14 -14.92 14.09
N GLY A 81 -9.94 -14.35 14.00
CA GLY A 81 -8.67 -15.08 13.97
C GLY A 81 -8.27 -15.66 12.61
N LEU A 82 -9.16 -15.54 11.61
CA LEU A 82 -9.03 -16.18 10.30
C LEU A 82 -8.79 -15.16 9.17
N PHE A 83 -8.16 -14.03 9.44
CA PHE A 83 -7.75 -13.15 8.35
C PHE A 83 -6.75 -13.87 7.42
N TYR A 84 -7.02 -13.83 6.11
CA TYR A 84 -6.09 -14.25 5.05
C TYR A 84 -6.14 -13.22 3.94
N MET A 85 -4.99 -12.88 3.36
CA MET A 85 -4.94 -12.07 2.15
C MET A 85 -5.49 -12.87 0.97
N ASN A 86 -6.47 -12.33 0.27
CA ASN A 86 -7.04 -12.95 -0.90
C ASN A 86 -6.04 -12.91 -2.07
N GLU A 87 -5.91 -14.01 -2.82
CA GLU A 87 -4.96 -14.16 -3.92
C GLU A 87 -5.21 -13.19 -5.09
N GLU A 88 -6.42 -12.65 -5.21
CA GLU A 88 -6.80 -11.65 -6.21
C GLU A 88 -6.39 -10.23 -5.83
N PHE A 89 -5.97 -10.00 -4.57
CA PHE A 89 -5.55 -8.68 -4.12
C PHE A 89 -4.38 -8.16 -4.97
N ARG A 90 -4.50 -6.91 -5.41
CA ARG A 90 -3.47 -6.18 -6.16
C ARG A 90 -3.35 -4.77 -5.60
N LEU A 91 -2.16 -4.21 -5.69
CA LEU A 91 -1.88 -2.81 -5.37
C LEU A 91 -1.40 -2.11 -6.64
N CYS A 92 -1.93 -0.93 -6.91
CA CYS A 92 -1.49 -0.07 -7.99
C CYS A 92 -1.17 1.33 -7.44
N ILE A 93 -0.03 1.86 -7.85
CA ILE A 93 0.33 3.26 -7.60
C ILE A 93 0.08 4.01 -8.89
N LEU A 94 -0.93 4.89 -8.87
CA LEU A 94 -1.27 5.74 -10.00
C LEU A 94 -0.68 7.12 -9.79
N ALA A 95 0.14 7.57 -10.72
CA ALA A 95 0.76 8.89 -10.66
C ALA A 95 0.84 9.54 -12.04
N LYS A 96 0.92 10.87 -12.04
CA LYS A 96 1.18 11.70 -13.20
C LYS A 96 2.58 12.26 -13.08
N TYR A 97 3.30 12.27 -14.19
CA TYR A 97 4.62 12.89 -14.30
C TYR A 97 4.69 13.73 -15.58
N LYS A 98 5.57 14.73 -15.59
CA LYS A 98 5.70 15.69 -16.70
C LYS A 98 6.75 15.29 -17.73
N ASN A 99 7.80 14.62 -17.28
CA ASN A 99 8.94 14.18 -18.09
C ASN A 99 9.63 12.98 -17.41
N GLU A 100 10.60 12.38 -18.08
CA GLU A 100 11.30 11.18 -17.60
C GLU A 100 12.03 11.40 -16.27
N GLU A 101 12.64 12.57 -16.07
CA GLU A 101 13.31 12.93 -14.81
C GLU A 101 12.30 13.00 -13.64
N ASP A 102 11.12 13.57 -13.90
CA ASP A 102 10.02 13.66 -12.95
C ASP A 102 9.51 12.25 -12.55
N CYS A 103 9.43 11.34 -13.52
CA CYS A 103 9.10 9.93 -13.33
C CYS A 103 10.16 9.20 -12.51
N LYS A 104 11.44 9.40 -12.83
CA LYS A 104 12.56 8.79 -12.11
C LYS A 104 12.55 9.18 -10.63
N GLN A 105 12.39 10.48 -10.34
CA GLN A 105 12.28 10.97 -8.97
C GLN A 105 11.10 10.36 -8.21
N LEU A 106 9.97 10.11 -8.88
CA LEU A 106 8.84 9.42 -8.26
C LEU A 106 9.18 7.96 -7.94
N LEU A 107 9.80 7.24 -8.87
CA LEU A 107 10.22 5.85 -8.68
C LEU A 107 11.26 5.73 -7.55
N ASP A 108 12.13 6.73 -7.40
CA ASP A 108 13.12 6.80 -6.33
C ASP A 108 12.48 6.99 -4.95
N CYS A 109 11.26 7.54 -4.87
CA CYS A 109 10.49 7.65 -3.62
C CYS A 109 9.74 6.37 -3.23
N ILE A 110 9.65 5.37 -4.12
CA ILE A 110 8.88 4.14 -3.92
C ILE A 110 9.87 2.98 -3.61
N PRO A 111 9.78 2.33 -2.44
CA PRO A 111 10.53 1.11 -2.16
C PRO A 111 10.27 0.01 -3.21
N ASP A 112 11.33 -0.72 -3.58
CA ASP A 112 11.26 -1.86 -4.51
C ASP A 112 10.55 -1.57 -5.85
N SER A 113 10.58 -0.32 -6.32
CA SER A 113 9.83 0.13 -7.51
C SER A 113 10.29 -0.56 -8.80
N GLU A 114 11.46 -1.17 -8.82
CA GLU A 114 11.96 -2.07 -9.86
C GLU A 114 11.14 -3.36 -10.00
N ASN A 115 10.53 -3.84 -8.91
CA ASN A 115 9.74 -5.07 -8.89
C ASN A 115 8.27 -4.86 -9.33
N PHE A 116 7.86 -3.62 -9.56
CA PHE A 116 6.52 -3.28 -10.03
C PHE A 116 6.40 -3.49 -11.53
N LEU A 117 5.25 -4.02 -11.97
CA LEU A 117 4.83 -3.91 -13.37
C LEU A 117 4.50 -2.44 -13.66
N LYS A 118 5.20 -1.85 -14.63
CA LYS A 118 5.07 -0.45 -15.00
C LYS A 118 4.23 -0.32 -16.27
N PHE A 119 3.20 0.51 -16.21
CA PHE A 119 2.35 0.86 -17.35
C PHE A 119 2.45 2.37 -17.57
N ILE A 120 2.90 2.77 -18.76
CA ILE A 120 2.91 4.17 -19.19
C ILE A 120 1.70 4.35 -20.11
N VAL A 121 0.84 5.30 -19.77
CA VAL A 121 -0.37 5.60 -20.53
C VAL A 121 -0.25 7.04 -21.05
N GLU A 122 -0.40 7.19 -22.36
CA GLU A 122 -0.38 8.48 -23.08
C GLU A 122 -1.77 9.12 -23.15
#